data_AF-A0A645C1P0-F1
#
_entry.id   AF-A0A645C1P0-F1
#
_cell.length_a   1.000
_cell.length_b   1.000
_cell.length_c   1.000
_cell.angle_alpha   90.00
_cell.angle_beta   90.00
_cell.angle_gamma   90.00
#
_symmetry.space_group_name_H-M   'P 1'
#
loop_
_entity.id
_entity.type
_entity.pdbx_description
1 polymer ?
#
loop_
_entity_poly.entity_id
_entity_poly.type
_entity_poly.pdbx_seq_one_letter_code
_entity_poly.pdbx_strand_id
1 'polypeptide(L)'
;MNDMEPDDTIILVDDPKYLEEIASWEGHCANLNMIKIGKELIHYLGVSDEKPYRLLNVKRGYWNTTPSKHHRGDAIYKLQVTVNYGYDGVIPNMQLQDKIAEYYADVCRINGLAYYDFDGQEFLFNTGHGYYGAKRFFRKMFEHGKQIGVPYIRFTGATLSEGSWHYQSVWNVGGGKNLYDADTREWGSTTSQGKDLRDVTFANFFPVGMGGNFPIKENSTVEQYEHIQAISVGVGTTYSLVLNQKDVESCPQKEAIFNVIRTWEDARAANAFPRRIKKELSDPAKSWRLETGKENDTWLLYPMVEGKKTAPILLKRAPGY
;
A
#
# COMPACT_ATOMS: atom_id res chain seq x y z
N MET A 1 -39.73 -6.51 5.40
CA MET A 1 -39.98 -5.40 4.44
C MET A 1 -41.23 -5.71 3.64
N ASN A 2 -42.07 -4.69 3.39
CA ASN A 2 -43.30 -4.80 2.60
C ASN A 2 -43.00 -4.79 1.09
N ASP A 3 -44.04 -4.98 0.28
CA ASP A 3 -43.97 -4.69 -1.16
C ASP A 3 -43.51 -3.24 -1.39
N MET A 4 -42.69 -3.03 -2.43
CA MET A 4 -42.12 -1.75 -2.80
C MET A 4 -42.24 -1.53 -4.32
N GLU A 5 -42.84 -0.42 -4.72
CA GLU A 5 -42.87 0.05 -6.10
C GLU A 5 -41.59 0.82 -6.46
N PRO A 6 -41.13 0.85 -7.72
CA PRO A 6 -39.83 1.44 -8.12
C PRO A 6 -39.53 2.87 -7.67
N ASP A 7 -40.56 3.69 -7.45
CA ASP A 7 -40.49 5.09 -7.04
C ASP A 7 -40.64 5.31 -5.53
N ASP A 8 -40.88 4.24 -4.75
CA ASP A 8 -40.97 4.32 -3.30
C ASP A 8 -39.65 4.82 -2.69
N THR A 9 -39.77 5.82 -1.83
CA THR A 9 -38.66 6.44 -1.08
C THR A 9 -38.71 6.15 0.42
N ILE A 10 -39.86 5.67 0.91
CA ILE A 10 -40.06 5.26 2.30
C ILE A 10 -39.98 3.74 2.36
N ILE A 11 -38.86 3.24 2.86
CA ILE A 11 -38.60 1.80 2.95
C ILE A 11 -38.71 1.38 4.42
N LEU A 12 -39.79 0.65 4.75
CA LEU A 12 -40.03 0.17 6.10
C LEU A 12 -39.20 -1.08 6.43
N VAL A 13 -38.68 -1.12 7.65
CA VAL A 13 -37.84 -2.18 8.18
C VAL A 13 -38.52 -2.80 9.41
N ASP A 14 -38.53 -4.13 9.48
CA ASP A 14 -39.13 -4.83 10.62
C ASP A 14 -38.14 -4.93 11.81
N ASP A 15 -36.86 -5.15 11.52
CA ASP A 15 -35.76 -5.24 12.49
C ASP A 15 -34.52 -4.46 11.96
N PRO A 16 -34.09 -3.37 12.64
CA PRO A 16 -32.97 -2.55 12.20
C PRO A 16 -31.59 -3.12 12.56
N LYS A 17 -31.52 -4.20 13.36
CA LYS A 17 -30.31 -4.65 14.08
C LYS A 17 -29.03 -4.73 13.23
N TYR A 18 -29.12 -5.16 11.97
CA TYR A 18 -27.95 -5.38 11.10
C TYR A 18 -27.75 -4.28 10.05
N LEU A 19 -28.62 -3.28 10.01
CA LEU A 19 -28.56 -2.22 8.99
C LEU A 19 -27.54 -1.14 9.32
N GLU A 20 -26.97 -1.14 10.52
CA GLU A 20 -25.88 -0.25 10.94
C GLU A 20 -24.61 -1.02 11.32
N GLU A 21 -24.48 -2.26 10.84
CA GLU A 21 -23.32 -3.11 11.14
C GLU A 21 -22.01 -2.51 10.60
N ILE A 22 -20.92 -2.72 11.36
CA ILE A 22 -19.59 -2.19 11.10
C ILE A 22 -19.04 -2.72 9.78
N ALA A 23 -18.71 -1.80 8.88
CA ALA A 23 -18.25 -2.10 7.52
C ALA A 23 -16.92 -2.87 7.47
N SER A 24 -15.90 -2.40 8.21
CA SER A 24 -14.56 -2.99 8.19
C SER A 24 -13.82 -2.82 9.53
N TRP A 25 -12.59 -3.33 9.61
CA TRP A 25 -11.73 -3.23 10.80
C TRP A 25 -11.44 -1.77 11.22
N GLU A 26 -11.49 -0.80 10.30
CA GLU A 26 -11.31 0.63 10.61
C GLU A 26 -12.59 1.32 11.10
N GLY A 27 -13.75 0.67 10.96
CA GLY A 27 -15.03 1.20 11.43
C GLY A 27 -16.13 1.16 10.38
N HIS A 28 -17.15 1.99 10.62
CA HIS A 28 -18.36 2.08 9.81
C HIS A 28 -18.48 3.43 9.11
N CYS A 29 -18.56 3.43 7.79
CA CYS A 29 -18.82 4.63 7.00
C CYS A 29 -20.31 4.64 6.59
N ALA A 30 -21.13 5.40 7.32
CA ALA A 30 -22.57 5.47 7.07
C ALA A 30 -22.92 5.92 5.64
N ASN A 31 -22.06 6.72 5.01
CA ASN A 31 -22.22 7.13 3.61
C ASN A 31 -21.99 5.99 2.60
N LEU A 32 -21.59 4.80 3.02
CA LEU A 32 -21.47 3.60 2.19
C LEU A 32 -22.57 2.58 2.47
N ASN A 33 -23.51 2.86 3.37
CA ASN A 33 -24.58 1.93 3.72
C ASN A 33 -25.40 1.49 2.50
N MET A 34 -25.43 0.18 2.26
CA MET A 34 -26.10 -0.38 1.09
C MET A 34 -26.79 -1.70 1.40
N ILE A 35 -28.01 -1.85 0.87
CA ILE A 35 -28.68 -3.14 0.74
C ILE A 35 -28.83 -3.51 -0.74
N LYS A 36 -28.97 -4.81 -0.99
CA LYS A 36 -29.29 -5.36 -2.31
C LYS A 36 -30.55 -6.19 -2.24
N ILE A 37 -31.49 -5.92 -3.15
CA ILE A 37 -32.70 -6.72 -3.35
C ILE A 37 -32.76 -7.09 -4.84
N GLY A 38 -32.78 -8.40 -5.14
CA GLY A 38 -32.65 -8.87 -6.52
C GLY A 38 -31.35 -8.34 -7.17
N LYS A 39 -31.49 -7.51 -8.20
CA LYS A 39 -30.38 -6.83 -8.91
C LYS A 39 -30.23 -5.35 -8.57
N GLU A 40 -31.10 -4.82 -7.73
CA GLU A 40 -31.06 -3.41 -7.33
C GLU A 40 -30.15 -3.22 -6.12
N LEU A 41 -29.37 -2.14 -6.16
CA LEU A 41 -28.64 -1.60 -5.02
C LEU A 41 -29.39 -0.37 -4.49
N ILE A 42 -29.63 -0.37 -3.18
CA ILE A 42 -30.32 0.72 -2.48
C ILE A 42 -29.38 1.24 -1.41
N HIS A 43 -29.02 2.52 -1.53
CA HIS A 43 -28.18 3.24 -0.58
C HIS A 43 -29.06 3.97 0.44
N TYR A 44 -28.57 4.14 1.67
CA TYR A 44 -29.24 4.84 2.76
C TYR A 44 -28.20 5.40 3.73
N LEU A 45 -28.55 6.35 4.61
CA LEU A 45 -27.61 6.96 5.56
C LEU A 45 -27.80 6.49 7.01
N GLY A 46 -28.90 5.83 7.33
CA GLY A 46 -29.18 5.31 8.66
C GLY A 46 -30.56 4.69 8.74
N VAL A 47 -30.96 4.28 9.94
CA VAL A 47 -32.31 3.79 10.22
C VAL A 47 -32.96 4.69 11.27
N SER A 48 -34.29 4.86 11.24
CA SER A 48 -34.98 5.63 12.27
C SER A 48 -34.87 4.95 13.64
N ASP A 49 -34.80 5.74 14.71
CA ASP A 49 -34.66 5.23 16.09
C ASP A 49 -35.96 4.64 16.67
N GLU A 50 -37.10 5.02 16.11
CA GLU A 50 -38.43 4.63 16.58
C GLU A 50 -39.24 3.88 15.52
N LYS A 51 -40.20 3.08 15.98
CA LYS A 51 -41.15 2.37 15.13
C LYS A 51 -42.19 3.33 14.52
N PRO A 52 -42.68 3.07 13.29
CA PRO A 52 -42.21 2.02 12.38
C PRO A 52 -40.81 2.38 11.84
N TYR A 53 -39.89 1.41 11.92
CA TYR A 53 -38.51 1.66 11.48
C TYR A 53 -38.47 1.86 9.98
N ARG A 54 -37.62 2.78 9.51
CA ARG A 54 -37.43 3.04 8.09
C ARG A 54 -35.98 3.38 7.77
N LEU A 55 -35.57 3.06 6.55
CA LEU A 55 -34.30 3.56 6.01
C LEU A 55 -34.38 5.09 5.83
N LEU A 56 -33.30 5.78 6.18
CA LEU A 56 -33.17 7.22 6.08
C LEU A 56 -32.36 7.61 4.84
N ASN A 57 -32.76 8.69 4.17
CA ASN A 57 -32.07 9.25 3.01
C ASN A 57 -31.82 8.21 1.89
N VAL A 58 -32.87 7.43 1.60
CA VAL A 58 -32.83 6.36 0.61
C VAL A 58 -32.50 6.90 -0.78
N LYS A 59 -31.55 6.25 -1.44
CA LYS A 59 -31.31 6.38 -2.88
C LYS A 59 -31.39 5.01 -3.54
N ARG A 60 -32.46 4.82 -4.30
CA ARG A 60 -32.70 3.64 -5.13
C ARG A 60 -31.92 3.69 -6.43
N GLY A 61 -31.75 2.53 -7.06
CA GLY A 61 -30.96 2.42 -8.29
C GLY A 61 -29.52 2.91 -8.13
N TYR A 62 -28.93 2.70 -6.94
CA TYR A 62 -27.57 3.17 -6.66
C TYR A 62 -26.57 2.48 -7.59
N TRP A 63 -25.47 3.17 -7.89
CA TRP A 63 -24.47 2.76 -8.90
C TRP A 63 -25.08 2.30 -10.24
N ASN A 64 -26.08 3.04 -10.71
CA ASN A 64 -26.77 2.80 -12.00
C ASN A 64 -27.47 1.44 -12.08
N THR A 65 -27.82 0.83 -10.94
CA THR A 65 -28.78 -0.27 -10.95
C THR A 65 -30.18 0.25 -11.25
N THR A 66 -31.06 -0.61 -11.74
CA THR A 66 -32.43 -0.21 -12.11
C THR A 66 -33.36 -0.40 -10.91
N PRO A 67 -34.07 0.64 -10.44
CA PRO A 67 -35.15 0.48 -9.48
C PRO A 67 -36.20 -0.49 -10.02
N SER A 68 -36.55 -1.52 -9.24
CA SER A 68 -37.56 -2.50 -9.63
C SER A 68 -38.63 -2.67 -8.56
N LYS A 69 -39.77 -3.24 -8.95
CA LYS A 69 -40.75 -3.68 -7.96
C LYS A 69 -40.13 -4.82 -7.14
N HIS A 70 -40.27 -4.76 -5.82
CA HIS A 70 -39.88 -5.84 -4.90
C HIS A 70 -41.10 -6.26 -4.09
N HIS A 71 -41.15 -7.55 -3.77
CA HIS A 71 -42.26 -8.14 -3.04
C HIS A 71 -41.87 -8.49 -1.62
N ARG A 72 -42.85 -8.48 -0.73
CA ARG A 72 -42.71 -8.97 0.63
C ARG A 72 -42.18 -10.40 0.61
N GLY A 73 -41.08 -10.63 1.33
CA GLY A 73 -40.40 -11.92 1.39
C GLY A 73 -39.21 -12.04 0.44
N ASP A 74 -38.98 -11.07 -0.44
CA ASP A 74 -37.74 -11.01 -1.22
C ASP A 74 -36.52 -10.98 -0.30
N ALA A 75 -35.47 -11.69 -0.71
CA ALA A 75 -34.22 -11.73 0.02
C ALA A 75 -33.53 -10.36 -0.02
N ILE A 76 -33.27 -9.81 1.17
CA ILE A 76 -32.52 -8.58 1.35
C ILE A 76 -31.13 -8.94 1.82
N TYR A 77 -30.12 -8.48 1.09
CA TYR A 77 -28.73 -8.61 1.50
C TYR A 77 -28.25 -7.26 2.02
N LYS A 78 -27.90 -7.18 3.30
CA LYS A 78 -27.06 -6.10 3.80
C LYS A 78 -25.66 -6.33 3.24
N LEU A 79 -25.18 -5.42 2.40
CA LEU A 79 -23.85 -5.55 1.82
C LEU A 79 -22.80 -5.07 2.82
N GLN A 80 -21.75 -5.86 2.97
CA GLN A 80 -20.53 -5.41 3.63
C GLN A 80 -19.82 -4.41 2.71
N VAL A 81 -19.38 -3.30 3.30
CA VAL A 81 -18.74 -2.21 2.58
C VAL A 81 -17.33 -2.01 3.11
N THR A 82 -16.54 -1.27 2.35
CA THR A 82 -15.19 -0.88 2.73
C THR A 82 -15.27 0.36 3.63
N VAL A 83 -14.38 1.33 3.45
CA VAL A 83 -14.37 2.62 4.12
C VAL A 83 -14.16 3.73 3.09
N ASN A 84 -14.17 4.97 3.55
CA ASN A 84 -13.88 6.14 2.72
C ASN A 84 -12.37 6.19 2.33
N TYR A 85 -11.83 7.39 2.14
CA TYR A 85 -10.41 7.63 1.85
C TYR A 85 -9.94 7.04 0.50
N GLY A 86 -10.87 6.86 -0.44
CA GLY A 86 -10.57 6.32 -1.77
C GLY A 86 -10.79 4.81 -1.89
N TYR A 87 -11.29 4.17 -0.83
CA TYR A 87 -11.65 2.75 -0.83
C TYR A 87 -13.14 2.49 -1.01
N ASP A 88 -13.93 3.54 -1.20
CA ASP A 88 -15.39 3.55 -1.24
C ASP A 88 -15.96 2.44 -2.14
N GLY A 89 -16.55 1.41 -1.54
CA GLY A 89 -16.87 0.18 -2.26
C GLY A 89 -17.65 -0.85 -1.45
N VAL A 90 -17.90 -1.99 -2.09
CA VAL A 90 -18.49 -3.19 -1.47
C VAL A 90 -17.45 -4.30 -1.40
N ILE A 91 -17.50 -5.10 -0.35
CA ILE A 91 -16.68 -6.31 -0.26
C ILE A 91 -17.26 -7.35 -1.23
N PRO A 92 -16.48 -7.86 -2.20
CA PRO A 92 -16.95 -8.84 -3.15
C PRO A 92 -17.15 -10.20 -2.47
N ASN A 93 -18.10 -10.99 -2.98
CA ASN A 93 -18.06 -12.43 -2.70
C ASN A 93 -16.84 -13.07 -3.41
N MET A 94 -16.53 -14.33 -3.09
CA MET A 94 -15.34 -15.00 -3.62
C MET A 94 -15.32 -15.10 -5.16
N GLN A 95 -16.47 -15.26 -5.81
CA GLN A 95 -16.54 -15.34 -7.28
C GLN A 95 -16.24 -13.99 -7.94
N LEU A 96 -16.78 -12.89 -7.38
CA LEU A 96 -16.46 -11.56 -7.86
C LEU A 96 -15.02 -11.19 -7.53
N GLN A 97 -14.50 -11.60 -6.37
CA GLN A 97 -13.10 -11.41 -6.00
C GLN A 97 -12.16 -12.09 -7.00
N ASP A 98 -12.47 -13.30 -7.45
CA ASP A 98 -11.68 -13.98 -8.50
C ASP A 98 -11.65 -13.16 -9.80
N LYS A 99 -12.78 -12.54 -10.19
CA LYS A 99 -12.84 -11.66 -11.37
C LYS A 99 -12.06 -10.36 -11.19
N ILE A 100 -12.06 -9.80 -9.98
CA ILE A 100 -11.22 -8.64 -9.67
C ILE A 100 -9.74 -9.06 -9.75
N ALA A 101 -9.35 -10.22 -9.23
CA ALA A 101 -7.98 -10.72 -9.32
C ALA A 101 -7.50 -10.91 -10.77
N GLU A 102 -8.33 -11.52 -11.63
CA GLU A 102 -8.08 -11.63 -13.07
C GLU A 102 -7.89 -10.23 -13.69
N TYR A 103 -8.77 -9.28 -13.37
CA TYR A 103 -8.69 -7.92 -13.88
C TYR A 103 -7.40 -7.20 -13.49
N TYR A 104 -6.88 -7.37 -12.27
CA TYR A 104 -5.58 -6.80 -11.90
C TYR A 104 -4.44 -7.36 -12.78
N ALA A 105 -4.45 -8.65 -13.12
CA ALA A 105 -3.48 -9.18 -14.08
C ALA A 105 -3.70 -8.62 -15.50
N ASP A 106 -4.94 -8.39 -15.93
CA ASP A 106 -5.22 -7.74 -17.21
C ASP A 106 -4.69 -6.30 -17.24
N VAL A 107 -4.83 -5.53 -16.16
CA VAL A 107 -4.28 -4.17 -16.05
C VAL A 107 -2.76 -4.18 -16.22
N CYS A 108 -2.05 -5.15 -15.63
CA CYS A 108 -0.62 -5.34 -15.90
C CYS A 108 -0.34 -5.51 -17.40
N ARG A 109 -1.08 -6.41 -18.06
CA ARG A 109 -0.89 -6.73 -19.47
C ARG A 109 -1.18 -5.57 -20.41
N ILE A 110 -2.23 -4.79 -20.11
CA ILE A 110 -2.67 -3.62 -20.88
C ILE A 110 -1.62 -2.53 -20.82
N ASN A 111 -1.07 -2.27 -19.63
CA ASN A 111 -0.16 -1.14 -19.41
C ASN A 111 1.33 -1.51 -19.59
N GLY A 112 1.65 -2.79 -19.75
CA GLY A 112 3.05 -3.26 -19.79
C GLY A 112 3.76 -3.11 -18.44
N LEU A 113 3.00 -3.07 -17.34
CA LEU A 113 3.51 -2.94 -15.98
C LEU A 113 3.36 -4.27 -15.24
N ALA A 114 4.28 -4.59 -14.34
CA ALA A 114 4.21 -5.77 -13.47
C ALA A 114 4.56 -5.39 -12.02
N TYR A 115 4.02 -4.25 -11.56
CA TYR A 115 4.23 -3.71 -10.23
C TYR A 115 2.96 -3.08 -9.67
N TYR A 116 2.58 -3.43 -8.43
CA TYR A 116 1.48 -2.83 -7.69
C TYR A 116 1.88 -2.40 -6.28
N ASP A 117 1.19 -1.41 -5.74
CA ASP A 117 1.14 -1.13 -4.30
C ASP A 117 -0.33 -1.25 -3.85
N PHE A 118 -0.62 -2.20 -2.97
CA PHE A 118 -1.95 -2.49 -2.45
C PHE A 118 -2.12 -1.90 -1.04
N ASP A 119 -2.40 -0.60 -1.01
CA ASP A 119 -2.87 0.13 0.18
C ASP A 119 -4.39 -0.08 0.26
N GLY A 120 -4.91 -0.99 1.10
CA GLY A 120 -6.30 -1.49 1.03
C GLY A 120 -6.42 -3.01 0.81
N GLN A 121 -5.29 -3.72 0.81
CA GLN A 121 -5.22 -5.19 0.73
C GLN A 121 -6.06 -5.90 1.82
N GLU A 122 -6.28 -5.22 2.94
CA GLU A 122 -6.98 -5.69 4.13
C GLU A 122 -8.42 -6.13 3.83
N PHE A 123 -9.06 -5.52 2.83
CA PHE A 123 -10.43 -5.87 2.45
C PHE A 123 -10.56 -7.29 1.90
N LEU A 124 -9.45 -7.91 1.47
CA LEU A 124 -9.45 -9.32 1.07
C LEU A 124 -9.77 -10.27 2.24
N PHE A 125 -9.54 -9.84 3.49
CA PHE A 125 -9.91 -10.61 4.69
C PHE A 125 -11.40 -10.53 5.00
N ASN A 126 -12.08 -9.49 4.51
CA ASN A 126 -13.45 -9.17 4.86
C ASN A 126 -14.48 -9.97 4.06
N THR A 127 -14.06 -10.87 3.17
CA THR A 127 -14.96 -11.74 2.38
C THR A 127 -15.73 -12.78 3.21
N GLY A 128 -15.58 -12.78 4.54
CA GLY A 128 -16.06 -13.83 5.45
C GLY A 128 -15.15 -15.07 5.49
N HIS A 129 -14.05 -15.07 4.74
CA HIS A 129 -13.11 -16.19 4.66
C HIS A 129 -11.71 -15.90 5.23
N GLY A 130 -11.48 -14.70 5.78
CA GLY A 130 -10.21 -14.32 6.40
C GLY A 130 -9.02 -14.47 5.44
N TYR A 131 -7.91 -15.04 5.92
CA TYR A 131 -6.68 -15.19 5.13
C TYR A 131 -6.84 -16.00 3.84
N TYR A 132 -7.83 -16.91 3.77
CA TYR A 132 -8.13 -17.64 2.54
C TYR A 132 -8.55 -16.71 1.40
N GLY A 133 -9.26 -15.62 1.70
CA GLY A 133 -9.63 -14.59 0.74
C GLY A 133 -8.42 -14.00 0.04
N ALA A 134 -7.45 -13.51 0.82
CA ALA A 134 -6.19 -12.96 0.30
C ALA A 134 -5.38 -13.99 -0.49
N LYS A 135 -5.21 -15.22 0.04
CA LYS A 135 -4.46 -16.28 -0.63
C LYS A 135 -5.04 -16.62 -2.01
N ARG A 136 -6.37 -16.72 -2.09
CA ARG A 136 -7.08 -17.03 -3.33
C ARG A 136 -7.01 -15.88 -4.33
N PHE A 137 -7.17 -14.63 -3.88
CA PHE A 137 -7.01 -13.45 -4.74
C PHE A 137 -5.65 -13.46 -5.45
N PHE A 138 -4.57 -13.53 -4.69
CA PHE A 138 -3.23 -13.50 -5.27
C PHE A 138 -2.95 -14.74 -6.13
N ARG A 139 -3.36 -15.93 -5.71
CA ARG A 139 -3.25 -17.14 -6.54
C ARG A 139 -3.90 -16.93 -7.90
N LYS A 140 -5.13 -16.41 -7.94
CA LYS A 140 -5.88 -16.18 -9.18
C LYS A 140 -5.24 -15.13 -10.06
N MET A 141 -4.80 -14.02 -9.47
CA MET A 141 -4.09 -12.97 -10.20
C MET A 141 -2.81 -13.50 -10.87
N PHE A 142 -1.97 -14.24 -10.14
CA PHE A 142 -0.73 -14.79 -10.68
C PHE A 142 -0.98 -15.92 -11.71
N GLU A 143 -1.96 -16.80 -11.48
CA GLU A 143 -2.34 -17.84 -12.45
C GLU A 143 -2.82 -17.22 -13.76
N HIS A 144 -3.71 -16.23 -13.70
CA HIS A 144 -4.21 -15.52 -14.88
C HIS A 144 -3.10 -14.71 -15.57
N GLY A 145 -2.32 -13.95 -14.80
CA GLY A 145 -1.16 -13.21 -15.32
C GLY A 145 -0.20 -14.08 -16.10
N LYS A 146 0.12 -15.28 -15.58
CA LYS A 146 0.94 -16.27 -16.29
C LYS A 146 0.30 -16.73 -17.59
N GLN A 147 -1.01 -16.97 -17.61
CA GLN A 147 -1.74 -17.41 -18.81
C GLN A 147 -1.71 -16.34 -19.92
N ILE A 148 -1.82 -15.06 -19.56
CA ILE A 148 -1.84 -13.94 -20.51
C ILE A 148 -0.45 -13.34 -20.80
N GLY A 149 0.62 -13.96 -20.27
CA GLY A 149 2.00 -13.59 -20.55
C GLY A 149 2.52 -12.36 -19.80
N VAL A 150 1.93 -12.01 -18.66
CA VAL A 150 2.49 -10.98 -17.76
C VAL A 150 3.76 -11.57 -17.10
N PRO A 151 4.88 -10.81 -17.06
CA PRO A 151 6.04 -11.19 -16.26
C PRO A 151 5.70 -11.40 -14.78
N TYR A 152 6.67 -11.84 -13.98
CA TYR A 152 6.43 -11.97 -12.53
C TYR A 152 5.91 -10.64 -11.95
N ILE A 153 4.68 -10.66 -11.43
CA ILE A 153 4.05 -9.49 -10.82
C ILE A 153 4.73 -9.25 -9.48
N ARG A 154 5.43 -8.13 -9.36
CA ARG A 154 5.91 -7.65 -8.07
C ARG A 154 4.81 -6.82 -7.43
N PHE A 155 4.66 -6.92 -6.13
CA PHE A 155 3.79 -5.98 -5.44
C PHE A 155 4.22 -5.71 -4.01
N THR A 156 3.81 -4.55 -3.54
CA THR A 156 3.88 -4.12 -2.16
C THR A 156 2.46 -4.02 -1.61
N GLY A 157 2.31 -4.11 -0.29
CA GLY A 157 1.00 -4.05 0.35
C GLY A 157 1.13 -3.68 1.81
N ALA A 158 0.11 -3.02 2.35
CA ALA A 158 0.09 -2.50 3.71
C ALA A 158 0.07 -3.60 4.78
N THR A 159 -0.53 -4.76 4.48
CA THR A 159 -0.58 -5.92 5.39
C THR A 159 0.27 -7.09 4.92
N LEU A 160 1.08 -7.65 5.83
CA LEU A 160 1.79 -8.90 5.66
C LEU A 160 1.02 -10.04 6.35
N SER A 161 0.57 -11.05 5.59
CA SER A 161 -0.33 -12.11 6.08
C SER A 161 0.02 -13.48 5.52
N GLU A 162 -0.46 -14.58 6.13
CA GLU A 162 -0.29 -15.95 5.58
C GLU A 162 -0.74 -16.04 4.11
N GLY A 163 -1.80 -15.32 3.75
CA GLY A 163 -2.32 -15.30 2.39
C GLY A 163 -1.44 -14.52 1.41
N SER A 164 -0.92 -13.36 1.80
CA SER A 164 -0.13 -12.48 0.93
C SER A 164 1.37 -12.83 0.89
N TRP A 165 1.94 -13.37 1.98
CA TRP A 165 3.38 -13.63 2.15
C TRP A 165 3.98 -14.45 1.00
N HIS A 166 3.24 -15.42 0.46
CA HIS A 166 3.70 -16.28 -0.62
C HIS A 166 3.88 -15.56 -1.96
N TYR A 167 3.30 -14.37 -2.12
CA TYR A 167 3.26 -13.63 -3.39
C TYR A 167 3.87 -12.23 -3.27
N GLN A 168 3.74 -11.61 -2.10
CA GLN A 168 4.16 -10.24 -1.83
C GLN A 168 5.67 -10.09 -1.94
N SER A 169 6.13 -9.03 -2.61
CA SER A 169 7.55 -8.80 -2.87
C SER A 169 8.21 -7.96 -1.77
N VAL A 170 7.48 -7.00 -1.22
CA VAL A 170 7.94 -6.13 -0.14
C VAL A 170 6.75 -5.82 0.77
N TRP A 171 6.95 -5.83 2.08
CA TRP A 171 5.97 -5.28 3.01
C TRP A 171 6.12 -3.77 3.09
N ASN A 172 5.06 -3.05 2.74
CA ASN A 172 5.01 -1.60 2.86
C ASN A 172 4.46 -1.25 4.25
N VAL A 173 5.29 -0.66 5.11
CA VAL A 173 4.92 -0.37 6.51
C VAL A 173 4.24 1.00 6.65
N GLY A 174 4.15 1.76 5.55
CA GLY A 174 3.56 3.10 5.52
C GLY A 174 4.43 4.06 4.70
N GLY A 175 4.05 5.32 4.68
CA GLY A 175 4.76 6.35 3.90
C GLY A 175 4.73 7.73 4.56
N GLY A 176 5.35 8.69 3.87
CA GLY A 176 5.45 10.08 4.33
C GLY A 176 6.21 10.23 5.65
N LYS A 177 5.93 11.36 6.32
CA LYS A 177 6.55 11.77 7.59
C LYS A 177 6.19 10.87 8.76
N ASN A 178 5.15 10.04 8.66
CA ASN A 178 4.79 9.05 9.68
C ASN A 178 5.87 7.96 9.81
N LEU A 179 6.64 7.70 8.74
CA LEU A 179 7.81 6.84 8.81
C LEU A 179 9.08 7.64 9.04
N TYR A 180 9.60 8.31 8.01
CA TYR A 180 10.88 9.01 8.09
C TYR A 180 10.81 10.39 7.47
N ASP A 181 11.13 11.41 8.25
CA ASP A 181 11.28 12.78 7.76
C ASP A 181 12.75 13.02 7.37
N ALA A 182 13.01 13.17 6.07
CA ALA A 182 14.36 13.40 5.56
C ALA A 182 14.92 14.80 5.91
N ASP A 183 14.06 15.76 6.26
CA ASP A 183 14.46 17.13 6.60
C ASP A 183 14.89 17.22 8.06
N THR A 184 14.08 16.66 8.98
CA THR A 184 14.39 16.67 10.42
C THR A 184 15.22 15.46 10.86
N ARG A 185 15.30 14.42 10.00
CA ARG A 185 15.99 13.15 10.26
C ARG A 185 15.37 12.37 11.42
N GLU A 186 14.05 12.46 11.54
CA GLU A 186 13.28 11.84 12.62
C GLU A 186 12.36 10.75 12.10
N TRP A 187 12.15 9.74 12.95
CA TRP A 187 11.12 8.72 12.72
C TRP A 187 9.80 9.22 13.28
N GLY A 188 8.78 9.36 12.43
CA GLY A 188 7.50 9.99 12.80
C GLY A 188 6.62 9.16 13.73
N SER A 189 6.83 7.85 13.78
CA SER A 189 6.12 6.96 14.68
C SER A 189 7.09 6.34 15.68
N THR A 190 6.74 6.45 16.97
CA THR A 190 7.49 5.88 18.10
C THR A 190 7.49 4.35 18.09
N THR A 191 6.51 3.70 17.45
CA THR A 191 6.52 2.25 17.19
C THR A 191 7.23 1.89 15.89
N SER A 192 7.28 2.82 14.91
CA SER A 192 7.95 2.62 13.62
C SER A 192 9.42 3.06 13.61
N GLN A 193 10.04 3.31 14.77
CA GLN A 193 11.49 3.57 14.95
C GLN A 193 12.36 2.35 14.60
N GLY A 194 12.12 1.75 13.44
CA GLY A 194 12.70 0.49 13.04
C GLY A 194 12.10 -0.74 13.73
N LYS A 195 11.14 -0.66 14.66
CA LYS A 195 10.59 -1.87 15.30
C LYS A 195 9.77 -2.70 14.33
N ASP A 196 8.75 -2.14 13.68
CA ASP A 196 7.97 -2.89 12.71
C ASP A 196 8.80 -3.23 11.46
N LEU A 197 9.64 -2.29 11.01
CA LEU A 197 10.55 -2.50 9.90
C LEU A 197 11.56 -3.62 10.18
N ARG A 198 12.11 -3.73 11.40
CA ARG A 198 13.24 -4.63 11.71
C ARG A 198 12.80 -5.88 12.48
N ASP A 199 11.87 -5.81 13.42
CA ASP A 199 11.50 -6.97 14.26
C ASP A 199 10.69 -8.01 13.48
N VAL A 200 9.74 -7.58 12.64
CA VAL A 200 8.93 -8.51 11.84
C VAL A 200 9.73 -9.07 10.67
N THR A 201 10.54 -8.24 10.01
CA THR A 201 11.11 -8.64 8.71
C THR A 201 12.55 -9.12 8.77
N PHE A 202 13.36 -8.65 9.72
CA PHE A 202 14.76 -9.05 9.81
C PHE A 202 14.90 -10.52 10.26
N ALA A 203 14.07 -10.96 11.21
CA ALA A 203 14.07 -12.35 11.66
C ALA A 203 13.51 -13.31 10.59
N ASN A 204 12.56 -12.83 9.77
CA ASN A 204 11.88 -13.63 8.76
C ASN A 204 12.46 -13.44 7.34
N PHE A 205 13.54 -12.67 7.20
CA PHE A 205 14.23 -12.36 5.93
C PHE A 205 13.30 -11.82 4.82
N PHE A 206 12.25 -11.10 5.20
CA PHE A 206 11.29 -10.55 4.22
C PHE A 206 11.68 -9.12 3.84
N PRO A 207 11.59 -8.72 2.57
CA PRO A 207 11.86 -7.34 2.21
C PRO A 207 10.82 -6.38 2.80
N VAL A 208 11.27 -5.22 3.25
CA VAL A 208 10.43 -4.19 3.87
C VAL A 208 10.67 -2.84 3.22
N GLY A 209 9.66 -1.98 3.19
CA GLY A 209 9.72 -0.67 2.57
C GLY A 209 9.07 0.45 3.37
N MET A 210 9.54 1.66 3.12
CA MET A 210 8.97 2.91 3.65
C MET A 210 7.93 3.54 2.70
N GLY A 211 7.25 2.72 1.89
CA GLY A 211 6.18 3.14 1.00
C GLY A 211 6.56 4.25 0.01
N GLY A 212 5.54 4.95 -0.49
CA GLY A 212 5.70 6.15 -1.32
C GLY A 212 6.32 7.29 -0.51
N ASN A 213 7.57 7.62 -0.82
CA ASN A 213 8.33 8.59 -0.04
C ASN A 213 9.36 9.36 -0.89
N PHE A 214 9.94 10.38 -0.26
CA PHE A 214 11.08 11.16 -0.74
C PHE A 214 10.93 11.68 -2.18
N PRO A 215 9.93 12.55 -2.45
CA PRO A 215 9.83 13.15 -3.78
C PRO A 215 11.04 14.05 -4.09
N ILE A 216 11.47 14.07 -5.35
CA ILE A 216 12.42 15.07 -5.85
C ILE A 216 11.62 16.33 -6.23
N LYS A 217 11.92 17.44 -5.57
CA LYS A 217 11.29 18.76 -5.76
C LYS A 217 12.36 19.84 -5.96
N GLU A 218 11.92 21.06 -6.29
CA GLU A 218 12.78 22.23 -6.53
C GLU A 218 13.90 22.41 -5.50
N ASN A 219 13.58 22.25 -4.21
CA ASN A 219 14.51 22.45 -3.09
C ASN A 219 15.19 21.16 -2.59
N SER A 220 14.99 20.03 -3.26
CA SER A 220 15.69 18.80 -2.93
C SER A 220 17.19 18.93 -3.14
N THR A 221 17.97 18.32 -2.25
CA THR A 221 19.43 18.43 -2.21
C THR A 221 20.09 17.06 -2.30
N VAL A 222 21.31 17.03 -2.83
CA VAL A 222 22.18 15.85 -2.80
C VAL A 222 22.34 15.29 -1.38
N GLU A 223 22.50 16.16 -0.39
CA GLU A 223 22.71 15.72 1.00
C GLU A 223 21.49 14.97 1.58
N GLN A 224 20.26 15.41 1.29
CA GLN A 224 19.06 14.68 1.70
C GLN A 224 19.06 13.26 1.12
N TYR A 225 19.45 13.09 -0.14
CA TYR A 225 19.44 11.77 -0.80
C TYR A 225 20.60 10.86 -0.38
N GLU A 226 21.77 11.41 -0.06
CA GLU A 226 22.85 10.66 0.62
C GLU A 226 22.35 10.11 1.96
N HIS A 227 21.60 10.93 2.70
CA HIS A 227 21.07 10.55 3.99
C HIS A 227 19.95 9.52 3.90
N ILE A 228 19.00 9.70 2.99
CA ILE A 228 17.94 8.72 2.68
C ILE A 228 18.57 7.37 2.30
N GLN A 229 19.58 7.37 1.44
CA GLN A 229 20.27 6.16 1.00
C GLN A 229 21.03 5.47 2.15
N ALA A 230 21.74 6.25 2.98
CA ALA A 230 22.39 5.73 4.17
C ALA A 230 21.38 5.04 5.11
N ILE A 231 20.27 5.69 5.45
CA ILE A 231 19.23 5.11 6.31
C ILE A 231 18.62 3.86 5.66
N SER A 232 18.27 3.92 4.38
CA SER A 232 17.72 2.80 3.61
C SER A 232 18.62 1.56 3.68
N VAL A 233 19.92 1.73 3.40
CA VAL A 233 20.92 0.65 3.45
C VAL A 233 21.19 0.17 4.88
N GLY A 234 21.28 1.10 5.83
CA GLY A 234 21.60 0.81 7.22
C GLY A 234 20.52 0.01 7.93
N VAL A 235 19.26 0.43 7.77
CA VAL A 235 18.09 -0.28 8.29
C VAL A 235 17.79 -1.54 7.49
N GLY A 236 18.15 -1.57 6.20
CA GLY A 236 17.86 -2.68 5.29
C GLY A 236 16.46 -2.61 4.68
N THR A 237 15.93 -1.40 4.51
CA THR A 237 14.60 -1.14 3.95
C THR A 237 14.71 -0.66 2.50
N THR A 238 13.64 -0.71 1.73
CA THR A 238 13.51 -0.04 0.42
C THR A 238 12.48 1.09 0.51
N TYR A 239 12.23 1.79 -0.58
CA TYR A 239 11.20 2.82 -0.66
C TYR A 239 10.77 3.01 -2.12
N SER A 240 9.53 3.43 -2.30
CA SER A 240 9.01 3.83 -3.61
C SER A 240 9.31 5.32 -3.80
N LEU A 241 10.31 5.65 -4.62
CA LEU A 241 10.66 7.03 -4.93
C LEU A 241 9.52 7.71 -5.71
N VAL A 242 8.93 8.75 -5.14
CA VAL A 242 7.86 9.49 -5.80
C VAL A 242 8.46 10.43 -6.84
N LEU A 243 8.09 10.24 -8.11
CA LEU A 243 8.56 11.07 -9.22
C LEU A 243 7.40 11.76 -9.92
N ASN A 244 7.53 13.07 -10.09
CA ASN A 244 6.69 13.88 -10.96
C ASN A 244 7.61 14.67 -11.90
N GLN A 245 7.35 14.62 -13.21
CA GLN A 245 8.25 15.27 -14.18
C GLN A 245 8.41 16.77 -13.90
N LYS A 246 7.33 17.50 -13.59
CA LYS A 246 7.41 18.94 -13.32
C LYS A 246 8.28 19.24 -12.09
N ASP A 247 8.12 18.46 -11.02
CA ASP A 247 8.85 18.66 -9.77
C ASP A 247 10.33 18.26 -9.89
N VAL A 248 10.61 17.19 -10.64
CA VAL A 248 11.99 16.74 -10.91
C VAL A 248 12.71 17.77 -11.78
N GLU A 249 12.06 18.27 -12.83
CA GLU A 249 12.63 19.24 -13.75
C GLU A 249 12.86 20.61 -13.10
N SER A 250 12.12 20.96 -12.05
CA SER A 250 12.38 22.19 -11.29
C SER A 250 13.56 22.08 -10.32
N CYS A 251 14.07 20.87 -10.04
CA CYS A 251 15.18 20.65 -9.12
C CYS A 251 16.53 20.91 -9.79
N PRO A 252 17.31 21.93 -9.39
CA PRO A 252 18.63 22.21 -9.97
C PRO A 252 19.65 21.10 -9.74
N GLN A 253 19.45 20.26 -8.73
CA GLN A 253 20.35 19.17 -8.35
C GLN A 253 19.90 17.79 -8.84
N LYS A 254 18.84 17.67 -9.66
CA LYS A 254 18.23 16.38 -10.04
C LYS A 254 19.24 15.33 -10.55
N GLU A 255 20.17 15.73 -11.42
CA GLU A 255 21.16 14.82 -12.00
C GLU A 255 22.15 14.31 -10.93
N ALA A 256 22.58 15.20 -10.03
CA ALA A 256 23.46 14.82 -8.92
C ALA A 256 22.74 13.91 -7.92
N ILE A 257 21.44 14.14 -7.67
CA ILE A 257 20.60 13.28 -6.85
C ILE A 257 20.48 11.88 -7.48
N PHE A 258 20.17 11.78 -8.78
CA PHE A 258 20.09 10.49 -9.46
C PHE A 258 21.44 9.74 -9.44
N ASN A 259 22.56 10.45 -9.57
CA ASN A 259 23.89 9.85 -9.46
C ASN A 259 24.17 9.32 -8.05
N VAL A 260 23.76 10.03 -6.99
CA VAL A 260 23.85 9.51 -5.61
C VAL A 260 23.03 8.23 -5.47
N ILE A 261 21.74 8.27 -5.83
CA ILE A 261 20.85 7.09 -5.73
C ILE A 261 21.48 5.90 -6.45
N ARG A 262 21.93 6.10 -7.70
CA ARG A 262 22.58 5.05 -8.48
C ARG A 262 23.83 4.48 -7.80
N THR A 263 24.72 5.35 -7.30
CA THR A 263 25.97 4.92 -6.66
C THR A 263 25.70 4.06 -5.43
N TRP A 264 24.73 4.45 -4.60
CA TRP A 264 24.34 3.70 -3.41
C TRP A 264 23.63 2.39 -3.74
N GLU A 265 22.72 2.39 -4.70
CA GLU A 265 22.01 1.17 -5.11
C GLU A 265 22.95 0.17 -5.81
N ASP A 266 23.93 0.64 -6.59
CA ASP A 266 24.97 -0.23 -7.17
C ASP A 266 25.80 -0.91 -6.07
N ALA A 267 26.24 -0.16 -5.06
CA ALA A 267 26.96 -0.71 -3.90
C ALA A 267 26.09 -1.68 -3.08
N ARG A 268 24.80 -1.38 -2.95
CA ARG A 268 23.81 -2.21 -2.24
C ARG A 268 23.59 -3.54 -2.97
N ALA A 269 23.41 -3.50 -4.29
CA ALA A 269 23.23 -4.67 -5.15
C ALA A 269 24.47 -5.58 -5.12
N ALA A 270 25.67 -5.00 -5.04
CA ALA A 270 26.93 -5.73 -4.86
C ALA A 270 27.15 -6.27 -3.43
N ASN A 271 26.18 -6.06 -2.53
CA ASN A 271 26.26 -6.39 -1.10
C ASN A 271 27.55 -5.85 -0.43
N ALA A 272 27.98 -4.66 -0.83
CA ALA A 272 29.29 -4.11 -0.48
C ALA A 272 29.38 -3.59 0.96
N PHE A 273 28.25 -3.48 1.68
CA PHE A 273 28.18 -2.92 3.03
C PHE A 273 28.21 -4.01 4.11
N PRO A 274 29.31 -4.14 4.89
CA PRO A 274 29.37 -5.08 5.99
C PRO A 274 28.38 -4.72 7.11
N ARG A 275 27.99 -5.71 7.92
CA ARG A 275 27.04 -5.53 9.04
C ARG A 275 27.42 -4.39 10.00
N ARG A 276 28.72 -4.22 10.29
CA ARG A 276 29.20 -3.12 11.14
C ARG A 276 28.89 -1.74 10.54
N ILE A 277 29.04 -1.59 9.23
CA ILE A 277 28.78 -0.34 8.52
C ILE A 277 27.28 -0.08 8.46
N LYS A 278 26.45 -1.10 8.14
CA LYS A 278 24.99 -0.95 8.16
C LYS A 278 24.46 -0.42 9.50
N LYS A 279 25.01 -0.90 10.63
CA LYS A 279 24.66 -0.39 11.97
C LYS A 279 24.99 1.10 12.15
N GLU A 280 26.07 1.59 11.55
CA GLU A 280 26.41 3.01 11.61
C GLU A 280 25.58 3.85 10.65
N LEU A 281 25.24 3.30 9.48
CA LEU A 281 24.38 3.95 8.49
C LEU A 281 22.94 4.13 8.98
N SER A 282 22.47 3.27 9.89
CA SER A 282 21.12 3.38 10.48
C SER A 282 20.97 4.50 11.53
N ASP A 283 22.06 5.19 11.88
CA ASP A 283 22.04 6.29 12.85
C ASP A 283 21.72 7.62 12.14
N PRO A 284 20.53 8.22 12.37
CA PRO A 284 20.13 9.43 11.68
C PRO A 284 20.96 10.67 12.04
N ALA A 285 21.68 10.63 13.17
CA ALA A 285 22.59 11.71 13.56
C ALA A 285 23.87 11.76 12.70
N LYS A 286 24.17 10.70 11.94
CA LYS A 286 25.37 10.61 11.09
C LYS A 286 25.08 11.00 9.65
N SER A 287 26.05 11.68 9.04
CA SER A 287 26.05 12.03 7.61
C SER A 287 27.14 11.25 6.88
N TRP A 288 26.85 10.88 5.64
CA TRP A 288 27.73 10.04 4.81
C TRP A 288 27.78 10.58 3.39
N ARG A 289 28.86 10.27 2.69
CA ARG A 289 28.96 10.42 1.24
C ARG A 289 29.58 9.17 0.64
N LEU A 290 28.96 8.65 -0.42
CA LEU A 290 29.48 7.48 -1.13
C LEU A 290 29.96 7.89 -2.52
N GLU A 291 31.16 7.45 -2.88
CA GLU A 291 31.73 7.68 -4.22
C GLU A 291 32.19 6.35 -4.83
N THR A 292 32.19 6.27 -6.15
CA THR A 292 32.82 5.16 -6.85
C THR A 292 34.33 5.14 -6.58
N GLY A 293 34.86 3.95 -6.37
CA GLY A 293 36.30 3.74 -6.22
C GLY A 293 37.02 3.75 -7.57
N LYS A 294 38.35 3.66 -7.52
CA LYS A 294 39.20 3.63 -8.73
C LYS A 294 39.12 2.30 -9.48
N GLU A 295 38.84 1.22 -8.75
CA GLU A 295 38.70 -0.13 -9.29
C GLU A 295 37.22 -0.45 -9.50
N ASN A 296 36.92 -1.31 -10.47
CA ASN A 296 35.55 -1.81 -10.66
C ASN A 296 35.05 -2.47 -9.37
N ASP A 297 33.76 -2.30 -9.08
CA ASP A 297 33.10 -2.88 -7.90
C ASP A 297 33.74 -2.48 -6.57
N THR A 298 34.27 -1.26 -6.52
CA THR A 298 34.76 -0.62 -5.29
C THR A 298 34.09 0.72 -5.08
N TRP A 299 33.91 1.09 -3.80
CA TRP A 299 33.34 2.37 -3.39
C TRP A 299 34.11 2.93 -2.20
N LEU A 300 34.11 4.25 -2.07
CA LEU A 300 34.70 4.99 -0.96
C LEU A 300 33.57 5.64 -0.16
N LEU A 301 33.33 5.12 1.05
CA LEU A 301 32.33 5.65 1.97
C LEU A 301 32.99 6.62 2.95
N TYR A 302 32.59 7.88 2.91
CA TYR A 302 33.13 8.95 3.73
C TYR A 302 32.15 9.30 4.87
N PRO A 303 32.55 9.19 6.14
CA PRO A 303 31.86 9.87 7.23
C PRO A 303 32.02 11.38 7.07
N MET A 304 30.93 12.12 7.24
CA MET A 304 30.91 13.58 7.16
C MET A 304 30.91 14.17 8.56
N VAL A 305 31.89 15.01 8.87
CA VAL A 305 32.02 15.73 10.15
C VAL A 305 32.16 17.21 9.83
N GLU A 306 31.28 18.05 10.39
CA GLU A 306 31.24 19.49 10.13
C GLU A 306 31.22 19.83 8.61
N GLY A 307 30.46 19.05 7.84
CA GLY A 307 30.34 19.22 6.38
C GLY A 307 31.57 18.76 5.57
N LYS A 308 32.59 18.18 6.21
CA LYS A 308 33.81 17.72 5.55
C LYS A 308 33.92 16.20 5.53
N LYS A 309 34.43 15.67 4.41
CA LYS A 309 34.80 14.25 4.30
C LYS A 309 35.95 13.94 5.25
N THR A 310 35.81 12.88 6.02
CA THR A 310 36.90 12.30 6.82
C THR A 310 37.58 11.14 6.07
N ALA A 311 38.38 10.31 6.74
CA ALA A 311 39.04 9.18 6.08
C ALA A 311 38.01 8.19 5.49
N PRO A 312 38.14 7.79 4.22
CA PRO A 312 37.18 6.88 3.60
C PRO A 312 37.32 5.46 4.11
N ILE A 313 36.20 4.76 4.11
CA ILE A 313 36.10 3.32 4.27
C ILE A 313 35.97 2.72 2.87
N LEU A 314 36.95 1.89 2.47
CA LEU A 314 36.89 1.15 1.22
C LEU A 314 35.85 0.03 1.33
N LEU A 315 34.87 0.05 0.44
CA LEU A 315 33.88 -0.99 0.25
C LEU A 315 34.19 -1.76 -1.04
N LYS A 316 33.89 -3.05 -1.06
CA LYS A 316 34.08 -3.94 -2.21
C LYS A 316 32.87 -4.85 -2.34
N ARG A 317 32.54 -5.24 -3.57
CA ARG A 317 31.54 -6.27 -3.85
C ARG A 317 31.80 -7.51 -2.99
N ALA A 318 30.75 -8.05 -2.39
CA ALA A 318 30.84 -9.28 -1.62
C ALA A 318 31.03 -10.49 -2.55
N PRO A 319 31.79 -11.51 -2.13
CA PRO A 319 31.88 -12.76 -2.89
C PRO A 319 30.49 -13.37 -3.15
N GLY A 320 30.21 -13.72 -4.41
CA GLY A 320 28.95 -14.36 -4.82
C GLY A 320 27.81 -13.41 -5.19
N TYR A 321 28.07 -12.10 -5.25
CA TYR A 321 27.12 -11.07 -5.70
C TYR A 321 27.57 -10.44 -7.00
#